data_AF-A0A098BGQ1-F1
#
_entry.id   AF-A0A098BGQ1-F1
#
_cell.length_a   1.000
_cell.length_b   1.000
_cell.length_c   1.000
_cell.angle_alpha   90.00
_cell.angle_beta   90.00
_cell.angle_gamma   90.00
#
_symmetry.space_group_name_H-M   'P 1'
#
loop_
_entity.id
_entity.type
_entity.pdbx_description
1 polymer ?
#
loop_
_entity_poly.entity_id
_entity_poly.type
_entity_poly.pdbx_seq_one_letter_code
_entity_poly.pdbx_strand_id
1 'polypeptide(L)'
;MWAGLSPAELAAVVSAVVYEARAEEGATEYGPTGPLRRALADTVRLCGQLRADEVRFKLPPTREPDPGFVDAIYTWVSTQSLTEALLAAGTAGRDLSAGDFVRWCRQVIDLLDQIRTGAVDPQLAKTAARAIGAIRRGVVAVDAA
;
A
#
# COMPACT_ATOMS: atom_id res chain seq x y z
N MET A 1 -14.82 0.94 3.57
CA MET A 1 -13.67 1.80 3.94
C MET A 1 -12.87 2.29 2.74
N TRP A 2 -12.62 1.50 1.69
CA TRP A 2 -11.78 1.94 0.54
C TRP A 2 -12.55 2.47 -0.69
N ALA A 3 -13.88 2.52 -0.63
CA ALA A 3 -14.68 3.09 -1.70
C ALA A 3 -14.40 4.60 -1.85
N GLY A 4 -14.37 5.10 -3.08
CA GLY A 4 -14.14 6.52 -3.38
C GLY A 4 -12.67 6.97 -3.34
N LEU A 5 -11.73 6.08 -3.02
CA LEU A 5 -10.30 6.38 -3.13
C LEU A 5 -9.88 6.53 -4.61
N SER A 6 -8.95 7.42 -4.86
CA SER A 6 -8.24 7.51 -6.14
C SER A 6 -7.29 6.30 -6.33
N PRO A 7 -6.78 6.06 -7.55
CA PRO A 7 -5.83 4.97 -7.78
C PRO A 7 -4.56 5.05 -6.91
N ALA A 8 -4.03 6.25 -6.67
CA ALA A 8 -2.85 6.45 -5.82
C ALA A 8 -3.15 6.14 -4.35
N GLU A 9 -4.29 6.62 -3.83
CA GLU A 9 -4.70 6.37 -2.45
C GLU A 9 -5.03 4.88 -2.23
N LEU A 10 -5.65 4.22 -3.21
CA LEU A 10 -5.93 2.79 -3.13
C LEU A 10 -4.62 1.96 -3.13
N ALA A 11 -3.67 2.27 -4.01
CA ALA A 11 -2.36 1.61 -3.99
C ALA A 11 -1.64 1.80 -2.65
N ALA A 12 -1.73 3.00 -2.07
CA ALA A 12 -1.14 3.33 -0.79
C ALA A 12 -1.75 2.54 0.37
N VAL A 13 -3.09 2.49 0.51
CA VAL A 13 -3.71 1.72 1.60
C VAL A 13 -3.48 0.21 1.44
N VAL A 14 -3.48 -0.30 0.20
CA VAL A 14 -3.19 -1.71 -0.10
C VAL A 14 -1.74 -2.06 0.26
N SER A 15 -0.81 -1.14 0.02
CA SER A 15 0.60 -1.35 0.39
C SER A 15 0.79 -1.56 1.88
N ALA A 16 0.00 -0.90 2.73
CA ALA A 16 0.11 -1.07 4.16
C ALA A 16 -0.29 -2.48 4.63
N VAL A 17 -1.08 -3.21 3.85
CA VAL A 17 -1.52 -4.57 4.20
C VAL A 17 -0.47 -5.62 3.84
N VAL A 18 0.35 -5.37 2.83
CA VAL A 18 1.35 -6.35 2.33
C VAL A 18 2.78 -6.00 2.71
N TYR A 19 3.07 -4.72 2.93
CA TYR A 19 4.42 -4.28 3.22
C TYR A 19 4.90 -4.78 4.57
N GLU A 20 6.16 -5.18 4.61
CA GLU A 20 6.82 -5.62 5.83
C GLU A 20 8.15 -4.91 6.03
N ALA A 21 8.23 -4.06 7.07
CA ALA A 21 9.51 -3.49 7.48
C ALA A 21 10.48 -4.58 7.92
N ARG A 22 11.77 -4.38 7.61
CA ARG A 22 12.87 -5.22 8.12
C ARG A 22 13.29 -4.86 9.55
N ALA A 23 12.86 -3.70 10.08
CA ALA A 23 13.20 -3.19 11.40
C ALA A 23 11.96 -2.60 12.10
N GLU A 24 11.93 -2.67 13.43
CA GLU A 24 10.91 -2.04 14.27
C GLU A 24 11.16 -0.53 14.42
N GLU A 25 11.04 0.22 13.33
CA GLU A 25 11.05 1.67 13.38
C GLU A 25 9.66 2.18 13.00
N GLY A 26 8.93 2.71 13.98
CA GLY A 26 7.56 3.18 13.80
C GLY A 26 7.49 4.36 12.84
N ALA A 27 6.86 4.16 11.69
CA ALA A 27 6.60 5.25 10.76
C ALA A 27 5.46 6.14 11.30
N THR A 28 5.71 7.44 11.37
CA THR A 28 4.73 8.45 11.81
C THR A 28 4.45 9.41 10.66
N GLU A 29 3.36 9.16 9.95
CA GLU A 29 2.33 10.10 9.48
C GLU A 29 1.54 9.42 8.34
N TYR A 30 0.21 9.42 8.45
CA TYR A 30 -0.67 8.50 7.72
C TYR A 30 -0.94 8.91 6.25
N GLY A 31 0.08 9.25 5.47
CA GLY A 31 -0.05 9.53 4.05
C GLY A 31 -0.60 10.93 3.69
N PRO A 32 -0.43 11.36 2.43
CA PRO A 32 -0.53 12.76 2.03
C PRO A 32 -1.96 13.34 2.04
N THR A 33 -3.00 12.53 1.85
CA THR A 33 -4.38 13.03 1.69
C THR A 33 -5.29 12.67 2.86
N GLY A 34 -6.34 13.48 3.07
CA GLY A 34 -7.36 13.21 4.08
C GLY A 34 -8.10 11.87 3.88
N PRO A 35 -8.56 11.52 2.66
CA PRO A 35 -9.17 10.22 2.39
C PRO A 35 -8.23 9.03 2.67
N LEU A 36 -6.97 9.12 2.29
CA LEU A 36 -5.97 8.08 2.56
C LEU A 36 -5.74 7.89 4.07
N ARG A 37 -5.54 8.99 4.80
CA ARG A 37 -5.42 8.95 6.28
C ARG A 37 -6.58 8.21 6.94
N ARG A 38 -7.81 8.52 6.52
CA ARG A 38 -9.02 7.85 7.04
C ARG A 38 -9.04 6.37 6.68
N ALA A 39 -8.75 6.03 5.42
CA ALA A 39 -8.75 4.65 4.97
C ALA A 39 -7.70 3.80 5.71
N LEU A 40 -6.49 4.32 5.95
CA LEU A 40 -5.47 3.65 6.75
C LEU A 40 -5.92 3.46 8.20
N ALA A 41 -6.45 4.50 8.84
CA ALA A 41 -6.96 4.41 10.21
C ALA A 41 -8.09 3.39 10.37
N ASP A 42 -9.03 3.35 9.42
CA ASP A 42 -10.11 2.36 9.39
C ASP A 42 -9.57 0.94 9.18
N THR A 43 -8.55 0.78 8.34
CA THR A 43 -7.89 -0.51 8.08
C THR A 43 -7.19 -1.04 9.33
N VAL A 44 -6.42 -0.18 10.02
CA VAL A 44 -5.76 -0.51 11.30
C VAL A 44 -6.79 -0.85 12.38
N ARG A 45 -7.87 -0.07 12.49
CA ARG A 45 -8.95 -0.34 13.45
C ARG A 45 -9.59 -1.71 13.22
N LEU A 46 -9.90 -2.05 11.97
CA LEU A 46 -10.48 -3.35 11.62
C LEU A 46 -9.50 -4.50 11.93
N CYS A 47 -8.21 -4.33 11.63
CA CYS A 47 -7.18 -5.30 12.00
C CYS A 47 -7.10 -5.48 13.52
N GLY A 48 -7.18 -4.40 14.31
CA GLY A 48 -7.21 -4.48 15.77
C GLY A 48 -8.42 -5.25 16.31
N GLN A 49 -9.59 -5.08 15.71
CA GLN A 49 -10.79 -5.86 16.05
C GLN A 49 -10.60 -7.34 15.72
N LEU A 50 -10.08 -7.66 14.53
CA LEU A 50 -9.76 -9.03 14.14
C LEU A 50 -8.75 -9.68 15.10
N ARG A 51 -7.67 -8.96 15.44
CA ARG A 51 -6.65 -9.42 16.39
C ARG A 51 -7.22 -9.68 17.77
N ALA A 52 -8.14 -8.85 18.25
CA ALA A 52 -8.80 -9.06 19.54
C ALA A 52 -9.62 -10.37 19.54
N ASP A 53 -10.32 -10.66 18.44
CA ASP A 53 -11.04 -11.93 18.27
C ASP A 53 -10.08 -13.12 18.15
N GLU A 54 -9.00 -13.00 17.38
CA GLU A 54 -7.96 -14.04 17.26
C GLU A 54 -7.38 -14.40 18.63
N VAL A 55 -7.04 -13.40 19.45
CA VAL A 55 -6.57 -13.61 20.83
C VAL A 55 -7.62 -14.33 21.68
N ARG A 56 -8.89 -13.91 21.59
CA ARG A 56 -10.01 -14.56 22.31
C ARG A 56 -10.16 -16.03 21.94
N PHE A 57 -9.94 -16.37 20.67
CA PHE A 57 -9.99 -17.75 20.15
C PHE A 57 -8.65 -18.49 20.19
N LYS A 58 -7.60 -17.89 20.77
CA LYS A 58 -6.24 -18.46 20.86
C LYS A 58 -5.62 -18.80 19.50
N LEU A 59 -5.92 -18.01 18.49
CA LEU A 59 -5.28 -18.08 17.17
C LEU A 59 -4.02 -17.19 17.15
N PRO A 60 -3.04 -17.49 16.28
CA PRO A 60 -1.93 -16.56 16.01
C PRO A 60 -2.48 -15.22 15.50
N PRO A 61 -2.15 -14.08 16.13
CA PRO A 61 -2.67 -12.79 15.70
C PRO A 61 -2.13 -12.38 14.32
N THR A 62 -3.03 -11.93 13.44
CA THR A 62 -2.71 -11.34 12.14
C THR A 62 -1.85 -10.10 12.32
N ARG A 63 -0.74 -9.97 11.59
CA ARG A 63 0.15 -8.80 11.65
C ARG A 63 -0.61 -7.48 11.41
N GLU A 64 -0.19 -6.42 12.08
CA GLU A 64 -0.75 -5.09 11.88
C GLU A 64 -0.30 -4.47 10.53
N PRO A 65 -1.16 -3.67 9.88
CA PRO A 65 -0.77 -2.93 8.68
C PRO A 65 0.42 -2.00 8.94
N ASP A 66 1.41 -2.03 8.05
CA ASP A 66 2.64 -1.25 8.14
C ASP A 66 2.64 -0.12 7.11
N PRO A 67 2.52 1.15 7.51
CA PRO A 67 2.41 2.26 6.58
C PRO A 67 3.73 2.61 5.88
N GLY A 68 4.82 1.88 6.10
CA GLY A 68 6.17 2.20 5.62
C GLY A 68 6.37 2.36 4.12
N PHE A 69 5.44 1.90 3.29
CA PHE A 69 5.51 2.03 1.82
C PHE A 69 4.44 2.95 1.24
N VAL A 70 3.57 3.51 2.09
CA VAL A 70 2.41 4.33 1.70
C VAL A 70 2.84 5.54 0.87
N ASP A 71 3.80 6.33 1.35
CA ASP A 71 4.22 7.57 0.68
C ASP A 71 4.99 7.29 -0.61
N ALA A 72 5.81 6.25 -0.61
CA ALA A 72 6.58 5.84 -1.78
C ALA A 72 5.66 5.43 -2.93
N ILE A 73 4.70 4.52 -2.68
CA ILE A 73 3.79 4.04 -3.73
C ILE A 73 2.78 5.11 -4.14
N TYR A 74 2.33 5.97 -3.21
CA TYR A 74 1.45 7.08 -3.53
C TYR A 74 2.15 8.06 -4.49
N THR A 75 3.39 8.46 -4.14
CA THR A 75 4.19 9.38 -4.96
C THR A 75 4.45 8.77 -6.32
N TRP A 76 4.84 7.49 -6.37
CA TRP A 76 5.05 6.78 -7.62
C TRP A 76 3.83 6.78 -8.55
N VAL A 77 2.66 6.44 -8.03
CA VAL A 77 1.42 6.41 -8.82
C VAL A 77 1.00 7.81 -9.26
N SER A 78 1.35 8.84 -8.48
CA SER A 78 0.99 10.23 -8.74
C SER A 78 1.92 10.91 -9.75
N THR A 79 3.23 10.69 -9.65
CA THR A 79 4.25 11.46 -10.41
C THR A 79 5.03 10.62 -11.41
N GLN A 80 5.02 9.30 -11.28
CA GLN A 80 5.82 8.37 -12.08
C GLN A 80 7.35 8.60 -11.99
N SER A 81 7.82 9.27 -10.94
CA SER A 81 9.25 9.52 -10.69
C SER A 81 9.78 8.56 -9.61
N LEU A 82 10.73 7.70 -9.99
CA LEU A 82 11.32 6.74 -9.05
C LEU A 82 12.13 7.49 -7.99
N THR A 83 12.87 8.52 -8.39
CA THR A 83 13.66 9.35 -7.48
C THR A 83 12.78 9.99 -6.42
N GLU A 84 11.65 10.58 -6.81
CA GLU A 84 10.70 11.18 -5.85
C GLU A 84 10.08 10.12 -4.93
N ALA A 85 9.72 8.95 -5.47
CA ALA A 85 9.16 7.87 -4.68
C ALA A 85 10.13 7.32 -3.63
N LEU A 86 11.42 7.17 -3.99
CA LEU A 86 12.45 6.74 -3.04
C LEU A 86 12.76 7.82 -2.00
N LEU A 87 12.78 9.10 -2.39
CA LEU A 87 12.92 10.21 -1.45
C LEU A 87 11.75 10.25 -0.46
N ALA A 88 10.52 10.05 -0.92
CA ALA A 88 9.33 9.99 -0.06
C ALA A 88 9.40 8.84 0.95
N ALA A 89 9.99 7.70 0.59
CA ALA A 89 10.27 6.61 1.52
C ALA A 89 11.31 7.02 2.58
N GLY A 90 12.40 7.66 2.14
CA GLY A 90 13.49 8.13 3.00
C GLY A 90 13.06 9.20 4.01
N THR A 91 12.13 10.09 3.63
CA THR A 91 11.58 11.09 4.55
C THR A 91 10.78 10.49 5.70
N ALA A 92 10.27 9.26 5.54
CA ALA A 92 9.65 8.48 6.62
C ALA A 92 10.68 7.74 7.49
N GLY A 93 11.97 8.05 7.35
CA GLY A 93 13.07 7.46 8.13
C GLY A 93 13.55 6.11 7.62
N ARG A 94 13.20 5.70 6.39
CA ARG A 94 13.53 4.37 5.86
C ARG A 94 14.24 4.42 4.51
N ASP A 95 15.47 3.93 4.48
CA ASP A 95 16.21 3.73 3.23
C ASP A 95 15.65 2.54 2.46
N LEU A 96 14.78 2.83 1.49
CA LEU A 96 14.25 1.83 0.57
C LEU A 96 15.16 1.70 -0.65
N SER A 97 15.69 0.49 -0.91
CA SER A 97 16.43 0.23 -2.14
C SER A 97 15.50 0.20 -3.36
N ALA A 98 16.02 0.54 -4.55
CA ALA A 98 15.24 0.42 -5.80
C ALA A 98 14.76 -1.03 -6.06
N GLY A 99 15.56 -2.03 -5.68
CA GLY A 99 15.18 -3.45 -5.79
C GLY A 99 14.03 -3.82 -4.85
N ASP A 100 14.06 -3.37 -3.60
CA ASP A 100 12.95 -3.57 -2.66
C ASP A 100 11.69 -2.82 -3.13
N PHE A 101 11.84 -1.60 -3.66
CA PHE A 101 10.73 -0.84 -4.24
C PHE A 101 10.00 -1.63 -5.33
N VAL A 102 10.74 -2.21 -6.27
CA VAL A 102 10.17 -3.04 -7.35
C VAL A 102 9.50 -4.29 -6.78
N ARG A 103 10.11 -4.95 -5.79
CA ARG A 103 9.51 -6.11 -5.12
C ARG A 103 8.16 -5.76 -4.49
N TRP A 104 8.09 -4.67 -3.73
CA TRP A 104 6.84 -4.25 -3.08
C TRP A 104 5.79 -3.80 -4.11
N CYS A 105 6.20 -3.13 -5.19
CA CYS A 105 5.28 -2.83 -6.29
C CYS A 105 4.60 -4.08 -6.85
N ARG A 106 5.33 -5.19 -7.01
CA ARG A 106 4.77 -6.47 -7.48
C ARG A 106 3.73 -7.02 -6.50
N GLN A 107 4.04 -7.04 -5.20
CA GLN A 107 3.08 -7.51 -4.19
C GLN A 107 1.82 -6.63 -4.09
N VAL A 108 1.98 -5.31 -4.22
CA VAL A 108 0.84 -4.38 -4.28
C VAL A 108 -0.01 -4.65 -5.52
N ILE A 109 0.61 -4.88 -6.68
CA ILE A 109 -0.11 -5.27 -7.90
C ILE A 109 -0.89 -6.57 -7.69
N ASP A 110 -0.29 -7.57 -7.06
CA ASP A 110 -0.94 -8.87 -6.84
C ASP A 110 -2.19 -8.71 -5.96
N LEU A 111 -2.09 -7.97 -4.85
CA LEU A 111 -3.25 -7.71 -3.99
C LEU A 111 -4.30 -6.81 -4.67
N LEU A 112 -3.89 -5.81 -5.45
CA LEU A 112 -4.81 -5.01 -6.25
C LEU A 112 -5.55 -5.87 -7.30
N ASP A 113 -4.90 -6.88 -7.86
CA ASP A 113 -5.53 -7.78 -8.85
C ASP A 113 -6.56 -8.72 -8.19
N GLN A 114 -6.28 -9.18 -6.97
CA GLN A 114 -7.26 -9.88 -6.13
C GLN A 114 -8.47 -8.99 -5.82
N ILE A 115 -8.25 -7.73 -5.44
CA ILE A 115 -9.34 -6.75 -5.21
C ILE A 115 -10.12 -6.51 -6.51
N ARG A 116 -9.44 -6.32 -7.64
CA ARG A 116 -10.08 -6.12 -8.96
C ARG A 116 -11.01 -7.27 -9.32
N THR A 117 -10.63 -8.50 -9.00
CA THR A 117 -11.38 -9.71 -9.38
C THR A 117 -12.45 -10.08 -8.34
N GLY A 118 -12.23 -9.77 -7.06
CA GLY A 118 -13.13 -10.15 -5.96
C GLY A 118 -14.06 -9.03 -5.46
N ALA A 119 -13.87 -7.77 -5.88
CA ALA A 119 -14.70 -6.67 -5.40
C ALA A 119 -16.14 -6.76 -5.91
N VAL A 120 -17.09 -6.70 -4.98
CA VAL A 120 -18.54 -6.59 -5.28
C VAL A 120 -18.87 -5.21 -5.87
N ASP A 121 -18.17 -4.15 -5.44
CA ASP A 121 -18.32 -2.80 -5.98
C ASP A 121 -17.53 -2.65 -7.31
N PRO A 122 -18.21 -2.46 -8.46
CA PRO A 122 -17.54 -2.31 -9.75
C PRO A 122 -16.63 -1.08 -9.84
N GLN A 123 -16.90 -0.02 -9.07
CA GLN A 123 -16.04 1.17 -9.06
C GLN A 123 -14.71 0.87 -8.36
N LEU A 124 -14.74 0.13 -7.25
CA LEU A 124 -13.53 -0.32 -6.58
C LEU A 124 -12.67 -1.20 -7.52
N ALA A 125 -13.31 -2.14 -8.23
CA ALA A 125 -12.62 -2.97 -9.21
C ALA A 125 -11.95 -2.14 -10.32
N LYS A 126 -12.66 -1.12 -10.84
CA LYS A 126 -12.12 -0.20 -11.85
C LYS A 126 -10.97 0.65 -11.31
N THR A 127 -11.05 1.14 -10.08
CA THR A 127 -9.96 1.88 -9.44
C THR A 127 -8.74 1.01 -9.23
N ALA A 128 -8.91 -0.25 -8.80
CA ALA A 128 -7.82 -1.21 -8.68
C ALA A 128 -7.13 -1.47 -10.03
N ALA A 129 -7.90 -1.67 -11.10
CA ALA A 129 -7.35 -1.83 -12.45
C ALA A 129 -6.52 -0.61 -12.90
N ARG A 130 -6.99 0.61 -12.59
CA ARG A 130 -6.25 1.86 -12.88
C ARG A 130 -4.97 1.97 -12.06
N ALA A 131 -5.01 1.58 -10.78
CA ALA A 131 -3.84 1.57 -9.91
C ALA A 131 -2.77 0.61 -10.43
N ILE A 132 -3.15 -0.63 -10.80
CA ILE A 132 -2.24 -1.61 -11.43
C ILE A 132 -1.57 -1.00 -12.68
N GLY A 133 -2.37 -0.40 -13.57
CA GLY A 133 -1.87 0.25 -14.78
C GLY A 133 -0.93 1.42 -14.49
N ALA A 134 -1.12 2.16 -13.40
CA ALA A 134 -0.22 3.24 -13.00
C ALA A 134 1.10 2.72 -12.41
N ILE A 135 1.05 1.70 -11.53
CA ILE A 135 2.25 1.11 -10.92
C ILE A 135 3.16 0.49 -12.00
N ARG A 136 2.58 -0.25 -12.96
CA ARG A 136 3.33 -0.92 -14.03
C ARG A 136 4.05 0.03 -14.99
N ARG A 137 3.57 1.28 -15.15
CA ARG A 137 4.05 2.19 -16.19
C ARG A 137 5.52 2.60 -16.07
N GLY A 138 6.16 2.43 -14.91
CA GLY A 138 7.60 2.72 -14.77
C GLY A 138 8.46 1.58 -14.19
N VAL A 139 7.85 0.53 -13.61
CA VAL A 139 8.58 -0.69 -13.18
C VAL A 139 9.02 -1.53 -14.40
N VAL A 140 8.50 -1.23 -15.60
CA VAL A 140 8.69 -2.02 -16.83
C VAL A 140 9.67 -1.39 -17.82
N ALA A 141 10.24 -0.21 -17.53
CA ALA A 141 11.28 0.38 -18.40
C ALA A 141 12.71 -0.08 -18.05
N VAL A 142 12.92 -0.81 -16.95
CA VAL A 142 14.26 -1.11 -16.41
C VAL A 142 14.60 -2.60 -16.39
N ASP A 143 13.63 -3.50 -16.54
CA ASP A 143 13.85 -4.96 -16.70
C ASP A 143 13.78 -5.44 -18.17
N ALA A 144 13.78 -4.51 -19.13
CA ALA A 144 13.72 -4.79 -20.57
C ALA A 144 14.99 -4.37 -21.34
N ALA A 145 16.12 -4.22 -20.64
CA ALA A 145 17.45 -3.97 -21.21
C ALA A 145 18.43 -5.07 -20.80
#